data_AF-A0A812V0Q8-F1
#
_entry.id   AF-A0A812V0Q8-F1
#
_cell.length_a   1.000
_cell.length_b   1.000
_cell.length_c   1.000
_cell.angle_alpha   90.00
_cell.angle_beta   90.00
_cell.angle_gamma   90.00
#
_symmetry.space_group_name_H-M   'P 1'
#
loop_
_entity.id
_entity.type
_entity.pdbx_description
1 polymer ?
#
loop_
_entity_poly.entity_id
_entity_poly.type
_entity_poly.pdbx_seq_one_letter_code
_entity_poly.pdbx_strand_id
1 'polypeptide(L)'
;MDEAEIGGDVAAEKGKPEPGGELMLFDDGSMTADKAQSSAMSLIINYADPSLAAGTAVLGLGLVVLPFLSKLNKLSSEDTFRYRAHGEMNSKQQMRIFTEAELRQRLGSLDVESVASEITMSTNELDEHMETSSMEETDDEVSRIQKWRDSVNANLKSLQKRSALAFLGLPPDSSMNDINAMYKKMALELHPDKGKHIKKSNAQPALNILRLFVDRFVANEIKTLRHDDTRGAEAKLRKFLKQGAEILSVAALADVQATLSTLAMHFNYRLIARSGSPDIKNKCAALLEAVGEVPQLAEQFVQQMEADLADQKDRDRRRKERMAAEQREREARGDFSGDAGSKDTKQEAKQEAKQEPKDQKDQKKEANGGYPETKAPEATKKPDPFADFDFAETKKPQAATAKAAPKSEAVVAKKEDDRGAIQAAVKQKRTSWDAAFDHPYAGALKSNGTGIYCRPCQRWIVTYEYNTEVFCTHVERVHPKPPPGWSV
;
A
#
# COMPACT_ATOMS: atom_id res chain seq x y z
N MET A 1 -54.98 37.73 72.79
CA MET A 1 -53.59 37.83 73.27
C MET A 1 -53.16 36.39 73.47
N ASP A 2 -52.60 35.70 72.50
CA ASP A 2 -51.70 36.12 71.42
C ASP A 2 -51.97 35.31 70.14
N GLU A 3 -51.98 36.00 69.00
CA GLU A 3 -51.94 35.40 67.66
C GLU A 3 -50.48 35.30 67.24
N ALA A 4 -49.99 34.08 66.98
CA ALA A 4 -48.68 33.83 66.40
C ALA A 4 -48.87 33.31 64.97
N GLU A 5 -48.53 34.16 64.00
CA GLU A 5 -48.50 33.88 62.56
C GLU A 5 -47.47 32.80 62.23
N ILE A 6 -47.89 31.75 61.52
CA ILE A 6 -47.03 30.78 60.87
C ILE A 6 -46.90 31.21 59.41
N GLY A 7 -45.86 31.99 59.11
CA GLY A 7 -45.45 32.34 57.75
C GLY A 7 -44.45 31.30 57.21
N GLY A 8 -44.86 30.56 56.18
CA GLY A 8 -44.01 29.60 55.47
C GLY A 8 -43.19 30.27 54.37
N ASP A 9 -41.94 29.85 54.25
CA ASP A 9 -41.07 30.16 53.11
C ASP A 9 -40.37 28.86 52.69
N VAL A 10 -40.95 28.19 51.68
CA VAL A 10 -40.33 27.03 51.02
C VAL A 10 -39.66 27.53 49.76
N ALA A 11 -38.37 27.81 49.88
CA ALA A 11 -37.52 28.17 48.75
C ALA A 11 -37.43 26.98 47.76
N ALA A 12 -37.98 27.16 46.57
CA ALA A 12 -37.82 26.24 45.46
C ALA A 12 -36.36 26.25 44.99
N GLU A 13 -35.59 25.22 45.36
CA GLU A 13 -34.29 24.93 44.78
C GLU A 13 -34.46 24.66 43.28
N LYS A 14 -34.00 25.60 42.45
CA LYS A 14 -33.80 25.39 41.01
C LYS A 14 -32.74 24.32 40.81
N GLY A 15 -33.19 23.10 40.52
CA GLY A 15 -32.33 22.00 40.09
C GLY A 15 -31.42 22.44 38.95
N LYS A 16 -30.11 22.32 39.15
CA LYS A 16 -29.11 22.50 38.10
C LYS A 16 -29.40 21.47 36.99
N PRO A 17 -29.40 21.87 35.70
CA PRO A 17 -29.49 20.91 34.62
C PRO A 17 -28.31 19.95 34.74
N GLU A 18 -28.60 18.65 34.85
CA GLU A 18 -27.57 17.62 34.78
C GLU A 18 -26.80 17.81 33.46
N PRO A 19 -25.45 17.83 33.49
CA PRO A 19 -24.66 17.84 32.28
C PRO A 19 -25.05 16.59 31.49
N GLY A 20 -25.79 16.78 30.41
CA GLY A 20 -26.22 15.71 29.53
C GLY A 20 -25.01 14.86 29.18
N GLY A 21 -25.12 13.56 29.44
CA GLY A 21 -24.03 12.59 29.35
C GLY A 21 -23.18 12.86 28.12
N GLU A 22 -21.98 13.36 28.36
CA GLU A 22 -20.96 13.57 27.34
C GLU A 22 -20.78 12.21 26.65
N LEU A 23 -21.29 12.11 25.42
CA LEU A 23 -21.15 10.92 24.58
C LEU A 23 -19.66 10.59 24.57
N MET A 24 -19.27 9.52 25.27
CA MET A 24 -17.89 9.06 25.27
C MET A 24 -17.46 8.93 23.82
N LEU A 25 -16.50 9.76 23.41
CA LEU A 25 -15.85 9.65 22.13
C LEU A 25 -15.30 8.24 22.07
N PHE A 26 -15.92 7.40 21.24
CA PHE A 26 -15.44 6.06 20.98
C PHE A 26 -14.05 6.21 20.40
N ASP A 27 -13.03 5.87 21.19
CA ASP A 27 -11.66 5.78 20.70
C ASP A 27 -11.63 4.62 19.72
N ASP A 28 -11.78 4.94 18.43
CA ASP A 28 -11.70 3.97 17.34
C ASP A 28 -10.28 3.40 17.22
N GLY A 29 -9.31 3.94 17.96
CA GLY A 29 -7.90 3.60 17.89
C GLY A 29 -7.23 4.10 16.62
N SER A 30 -7.82 5.08 15.91
CA SER A 30 -7.22 5.66 14.70
C SER A 30 -5.88 6.33 15.01
N MET A 31 -5.77 6.98 16.17
CA MET A 31 -4.53 7.62 16.64
C MET A 31 -3.39 6.62 16.84
N THR A 32 -3.71 5.39 17.24
CA THR A 32 -2.73 4.30 17.42
C THR A 32 -2.40 3.66 16.07
N ALA A 33 -3.37 3.54 15.16
CA ALA A 33 -3.15 3.04 13.80
C ALA A 33 -2.26 3.97 12.96
N ASP A 34 -2.48 5.29 13.05
CA ASP A 34 -1.73 6.29 12.27
C ASP A 34 -0.23 6.36 12.65
N LYS A 35 0.14 6.00 13.88
CA LYS A 35 1.54 5.98 14.34
C LYS A 35 2.28 4.69 14.00
N ALA A 36 1.55 3.60 13.80
CA ALA A 36 2.12 2.26 13.59
C ALA A 36 2.26 1.90 12.11
N GLN A 37 1.49 2.55 11.23
CA GLN A 37 1.42 2.20 9.81
C GLN A 37 2.40 3.00 8.97
N SER A 38 3.19 2.30 8.16
CA SER A 38 3.92 2.97 7.08
C SER A 38 2.94 3.57 6.07
N SER A 39 3.33 4.68 5.44
CA SER A 39 2.54 5.31 4.37
C SER A 39 2.17 4.32 3.26
N ALA A 40 3.05 3.36 2.95
CA ALA A 40 2.79 2.29 2.00
C ALA A 40 1.64 1.35 2.43
N MET A 41 1.60 0.93 3.70
CA MET A 41 0.53 0.09 4.22
C MET A 41 -0.83 0.78 4.08
N SER A 42 -0.91 2.05 4.47
CA SER A 42 -2.13 2.85 4.35
C SER A 42 -2.60 2.96 2.89
N LEU A 43 -1.69 3.13 1.93
CA LEU A 43 -2.05 3.18 0.52
C LEU A 43 -2.61 1.85 0.01
N ILE A 44 -1.99 0.70 0.36
CA ILE A 44 -2.51 -0.61 -0.06
C ILE A 44 -3.88 -0.85 0.54
N ILE A 45 -4.00 -0.66 1.86
CA ILE A 45 -5.26 -0.86 2.56
C ILE A 45 -6.35 -0.03 1.91
N ASN A 46 -6.08 1.22 1.51
CA ASN A 46 -7.10 2.13 0.98
C ASN A 46 -7.43 1.94 -0.51
N TYR A 47 -6.47 1.51 -1.34
CA TYR A 47 -6.60 1.60 -2.80
C TYR A 47 -6.46 0.27 -3.55
N ALA A 48 -5.87 -0.77 -2.95
CA ALA A 48 -5.75 -2.09 -3.58
C ALA A 48 -7.10 -2.83 -3.63
N ASP A 49 -7.19 -3.90 -4.42
CA ASP A 49 -8.37 -4.77 -4.44
C ASP A 49 -8.74 -5.28 -3.02
N PRO A 50 -10.03 -5.43 -2.65
CA PRO A 50 -10.44 -5.82 -1.30
C PRO A 50 -9.73 -7.08 -0.76
N SER A 51 -9.57 -8.12 -1.58
CA SER A 51 -8.93 -9.37 -1.14
C SER A 51 -7.44 -9.15 -0.83
N LEU A 52 -6.73 -8.41 -1.68
CA LEU A 52 -5.32 -8.07 -1.46
C LEU A 52 -5.12 -7.11 -0.29
N ALA A 53 -6.04 -6.16 -0.09
CA ALA A 53 -5.99 -5.27 1.07
C ALA A 53 -6.22 -6.03 2.38
N ALA A 54 -7.14 -7.00 2.39
CA ALA A 54 -7.34 -7.89 3.53
C ALA A 54 -6.10 -8.76 3.78
N GLY A 55 -5.55 -9.39 2.75
CA GLY A 55 -4.33 -10.18 2.84
C GLY A 55 -3.16 -9.35 3.37
N THR A 56 -2.96 -8.14 2.85
CA THR A 56 -1.86 -7.25 3.30
C THR A 56 -2.08 -6.75 4.73
N ALA A 57 -3.33 -6.52 5.14
CA ALA A 57 -3.63 -6.11 6.52
C ALA A 57 -3.21 -7.18 7.54
N VAL A 58 -3.34 -8.46 7.19
CA VAL A 58 -2.98 -9.61 8.03
C VAL A 58 -1.50 -10.00 7.88
N LEU A 59 -1.02 -10.13 6.65
CA LEU A 59 0.30 -10.68 6.32
C LEU A 59 1.40 -9.61 6.22
N GLY A 60 1.03 -8.33 6.29
CA GLY A 60 1.96 -7.21 6.17
C GLY A 60 2.35 -6.90 4.72
N LEU A 61 3.26 -5.92 4.57
CA LEU A 61 3.77 -5.50 3.25
C LEU A 61 4.61 -6.58 2.56
N GLY A 62 5.10 -7.57 3.31
CA GLY A 62 5.83 -8.71 2.76
C GLY A 62 5.05 -9.44 1.67
N LEU A 63 3.72 -9.48 1.76
CA LEU A 63 2.85 -10.17 0.80
C LEU A 63 3.04 -9.67 -0.64
N VAL A 64 3.42 -8.40 -0.79
CA VAL A 64 3.48 -7.74 -2.09
C VAL A 64 4.91 -7.39 -2.48
N VAL A 65 5.77 -7.09 -1.49
CA VAL A 65 7.18 -6.73 -1.73
C VAL A 65 8.03 -7.97 -1.99
N LEU A 66 7.80 -9.09 -1.31
CA LEU A 66 8.66 -10.27 -1.47
C LEU A 66 8.49 -10.95 -2.85
N PRO A 67 7.28 -11.09 -3.43
CA PRO A 67 7.13 -11.55 -4.82
C PRO A 67 7.86 -10.69 -5.84
N PHE A 68 7.81 -9.36 -5.66
CA PHE A 68 8.55 -8.41 -6.48
C PHE A 68 10.07 -8.70 -6.44
N LEU A 69 10.62 -8.85 -5.24
CA LEU A 69 12.05 -9.16 -5.05
C LEU A 69 12.42 -10.55 -5.56
N SER A 70 11.50 -11.52 -5.42
CA SER A 70 11.68 -12.90 -5.88
C SER A 70 11.88 -12.93 -7.38
N LYS A 71 11.05 -12.21 -8.13
CA LYS A 71 11.14 -12.14 -9.60
C LYS A 71 12.38 -11.41 -10.08
N LEU A 72 12.78 -10.33 -9.41
CA LEU A 72 14.04 -9.64 -9.70
C LEU A 72 15.27 -10.54 -9.50
N ASN A 73 15.22 -11.45 -8.51
CA ASN A 73 16.33 -12.34 -8.16
C ASN A 73 16.19 -13.76 -8.73
N LYS A 74 15.11 -14.04 -9.48
CA LYS A 74 14.79 -15.35 -10.06
C LYS A 74 14.78 -16.47 -9.01
N LEU A 75 14.17 -16.20 -7.86
CA LEU A 75 14.01 -17.21 -6.80
C LEU A 75 12.93 -18.24 -7.18
N SER A 76 12.96 -19.37 -6.48
CA SER A 76 11.92 -20.40 -6.58
C SER A 76 10.59 -19.86 -6.01
N SER A 77 9.48 -20.49 -6.39
CA SER A 77 8.17 -20.17 -5.80
C SER A 77 8.14 -20.46 -4.30
N GLU A 78 8.80 -21.52 -3.84
CA GLU A 78 8.86 -21.93 -2.43
C GLU A 78 9.59 -20.90 -1.56
N ASP A 79 10.61 -20.23 -2.11
CA ASP A 79 11.40 -19.26 -1.37
C ASP A 79 10.85 -17.82 -1.45
N THR A 80 9.74 -17.63 -2.16
CA THR A 80 9.26 -16.28 -2.52
C THR A 80 8.86 -15.46 -1.30
N PHE A 81 8.35 -16.09 -0.23
CA PHE A 81 7.73 -15.38 0.90
C PHE A 81 8.57 -15.39 2.20
N ARG A 82 9.84 -15.85 2.14
CA ARG A 82 10.75 -15.92 3.30
C ARG A 82 11.77 -14.80 3.30
N TYR A 83 11.95 -14.07 4.40
CA TYR A 83 12.97 -13.01 4.45
C TYR A 83 14.39 -13.53 4.20
N ARG A 84 14.70 -14.73 4.70
CA ARG A 84 16.02 -15.36 4.56
C ARG A 84 16.42 -15.60 3.10
N ALA A 85 15.47 -15.91 2.22
CA ALA A 85 15.72 -16.15 0.80
C ALA A 85 16.08 -14.89 0.01
N HIS A 86 15.55 -13.74 0.43
CA HIS A 86 15.88 -12.42 -0.12
C HIS A 86 17.08 -11.77 0.56
N GLY A 87 17.50 -12.32 1.70
CA GLY A 87 18.57 -11.82 2.55
C GLY A 87 19.95 -12.42 2.26
N GLU A 88 20.68 -12.78 3.31
CA GLU A 88 22.13 -12.94 3.27
C GLU A 88 22.64 -14.21 2.59
N MET A 89 21.79 -15.22 2.42
CA MET A 89 22.22 -16.56 2.02
C MET A 89 22.57 -16.72 0.53
N ASN A 90 22.39 -15.69 -0.31
CA ASN A 90 22.58 -15.84 -1.74
C ASN A 90 23.52 -14.79 -2.33
N SER A 91 24.83 -14.95 -2.09
CA SER A 91 25.89 -14.14 -2.71
C SER A 91 25.87 -14.16 -4.25
N LYS A 92 25.14 -15.11 -4.86
CA LYS A 92 24.97 -15.26 -6.30
C LYS A 92 23.80 -14.45 -6.88
N GLN A 93 22.95 -13.85 -6.05
CA GLN A 93 21.81 -13.05 -6.54
C GLN A 93 22.29 -11.81 -7.30
N GLN A 94 21.74 -11.63 -8.51
CA GLN A 94 22.07 -10.49 -9.35
C GLN A 94 21.73 -9.16 -8.68
N MET A 95 20.64 -9.07 -7.89
CA MET A 95 20.20 -7.86 -7.23
C MET A 95 19.86 -8.09 -5.75
N ARG A 96 20.89 -8.37 -4.95
CA ARG A 96 20.79 -8.24 -3.49
C ARG A 96 20.58 -6.76 -3.13
N ILE A 97 19.36 -6.43 -2.71
CA ILE A 97 18.93 -5.05 -2.38
C ILE A 97 18.87 -4.84 -0.86
N PHE A 98 18.43 -5.87 -0.13
CA PHE A 98 18.16 -5.81 1.30
C PHE A 98 18.95 -6.87 2.08
N THR A 99 19.21 -6.59 3.35
CA THR A 99 19.56 -7.63 4.34
C THR A 99 18.29 -8.19 4.98
N GLU A 100 18.39 -9.36 5.63
CA GLU A 100 17.26 -9.94 6.35
C GLU A 100 16.77 -9.03 7.49
N ALA A 101 17.69 -8.37 8.19
CA ALA A 101 17.38 -7.39 9.23
C ALA A 101 16.63 -6.16 8.67
N GLU A 102 17.05 -5.65 7.50
CA GLU A 102 16.35 -4.55 6.82
C GLU A 102 14.94 -4.95 6.39
N LEU A 103 14.74 -6.18 5.90
CA LEU A 103 13.41 -6.68 5.55
C LEU A 103 12.51 -6.79 6.78
N ARG A 104 13.01 -7.35 7.89
CA ARG A 104 12.26 -7.41 9.15
C ARG A 104 11.87 -6.02 9.67
N GLN A 105 12.78 -5.06 9.57
CA GLN A 105 12.53 -3.69 10.02
C GLN A 105 11.43 -3.01 9.18
N ARG A 106 11.42 -3.22 7.86
CA ARG A 106 10.52 -2.51 6.94
C ARG A 106 9.17 -3.21 6.73
N LEU A 107 9.17 -4.53 6.69
CA LEU A 107 8.03 -5.34 6.27
C LEU A 107 7.30 -6.01 7.45
N GLY A 108 7.95 -6.11 8.61
CA GLY A 108 7.41 -6.71 9.83
C GLY A 108 8.35 -7.76 10.43
N SER A 109 8.18 -8.07 11.72
CA SER A 109 9.07 -9.01 12.45
C SER A 109 9.00 -10.46 11.95
N LEU A 110 7.86 -10.86 11.41
CA LEU A 110 7.61 -12.18 10.83
C LEU A 110 7.47 -12.04 9.32
N ASP A 111 7.93 -13.05 8.58
CA ASP A 111 7.67 -13.14 7.14
C ASP A 111 6.31 -13.78 6.85
N VAL A 112 5.87 -13.61 5.62
CA VAL A 112 4.52 -13.97 5.18
C VAL A 112 4.26 -15.46 5.31
N GLU A 113 5.27 -16.28 5.00
CA GLU A 113 5.15 -17.73 5.07
C GLU A 113 5.11 -18.22 6.52
N SER A 114 5.92 -17.64 7.40
CA SER A 114 5.90 -17.95 8.84
C SER A 114 4.52 -17.65 9.43
N VAL A 115 3.94 -16.48 9.10
CA VAL A 115 2.58 -16.12 9.54
C VAL A 115 1.52 -17.07 8.95
N ALA A 116 1.62 -17.40 7.66
CA ALA A 116 0.66 -18.31 7.03
C ALA A 116 0.73 -19.72 7.63
N SER A 117 1.94 -20.22 7.91
CA SER A 117 2.16 -21.52 8.55
C SER A 117 1.57 -21.52 9.97
N GLU A 118 1.80 -20.45 10.73
CA GLU A 118 1.24 -20.29 12.08
C GLU A 118 -0.30 -20.29 12.08
N ILE A 119 -0.91 -19.54 11.15
CA ILE A 119 -2.38 -19.44 11.04
C ILE A 119 -3.02 -20.78 10.63
N THR A 120 -2.31 -21.58 9.82
CA THR A 120 -2.80 -22.86 9.29
C THR A 120 -2.40 -24.07 10.12
N MET A 121 -1.61 -23.86 11.17
CA MET A 121 -1.12 -24.91 12.07
C MET A 121 -2.27 -25.54 12.86
N SER A 122 -2.35 -26.86 12.85
CA SER A 122 -3.28 -27.60 13.69
C SER A 122 -2.81 -27.64 15.15
N THR A 123 -3.73 -27.89 16.09
CA THR A 123 -3.39 -27.99 17.52
C THR A 123 -2.30 -29.04 17.80
N ASN A 124 -2.31 -30.17 17.07
CA ASN A 124 -1.28 -31.20 17.25
C ASN A 124 0.10 -30.74 16.75
N GLU A 125 0.14 -30.07 15.59
CA GLU A 125 1.39 -29.54 15.05
C GLU A 125 1.95 -28.45 15.98
N LEU A 126 1.08 -27.66 16.62
CA LEU A 126 1.46 -26.69 17.63
C LEU A 126 2.02 -27.37 18.89
N ASP A 127 1.36 -28.41 19.39
CA ASP A 127 1.85 -29.18 20.54
C ASP A 127 3.23 -29.80 20.22
N GLU A 128 3.40 -30.42 19.05
CA GLU A 128 4.68 -30.96 18.57
C GLU A 128 5.76 -29.87 18.43
N HIS A 129 5.40 -28.68 17.95
CA HIS A 129 6.30 -27.53 17.86
C HIS A 129 6.72 -27.02 19.24
N MET A 130 5.80 -26.99 20.20
CA MET A 130 6.08 -26.60 21.59
C MET A 130 6.94 -27.63 22.33
N GLU A 131 6.79 -28.92 22.01
CA GLU A 131 7.63 -29.99 22.57
C GLU A 131 9.06 -30.00 22.01
N THR A 132 9.23 -29.55 20.76
CA THR A 132 10.53 -29.58 20.06
C THR A 132 11.33 -28.28 20.19
N SER A 133 10.65 -27.16 20.38
CA SER A 133 11.25 -25.84 20.58
C SER A 133 11.81 -25.66 22.01
N SER A 134 12.93 -24.95 22.14
CA SER A 134 13.41 -24.55 23.47
C SER A 134 12.53 -23.44 24.06
N MET A 135 12.48 -23.34 25.39
CA MET A 135 11.68 -22.30 26.07
C MET A 135 12.06 -20.88 25.64
N GLU A 136 13.36 -20.62 25.41
CA GLU A 136 13.85 -19.30 24.96
C GLU A 136 13.39 -19.00 23.52
N GLU A 137 13.43 -19.98 22.61
CA GLU A 137 12.92 -19.82 21.25
C GLU A 137 11.41 -19.57 21.22
N THR A 138 10.67 -20.30 22.05
CA THR A 138 9.22 -20.14 22.20
C THR A 138 8.87 -18.74 22.73
N ASP A 139 9.57 -18.25 23.77
CA ASP A 139 9.34 -16.90 24.32
C ASP A 139 9.61 -15.80 23.27
N ASP A 140 10.69 -15.94 22.49
CA ASP A 140 11.02 -15.04 21.39
C ASP A 140 9.97 -15.07 20.27
N GLU A 141 9.50 -16.26 19.92
CA GLU A 141 8.44 -16.46 18.93
C GLU A 141 7.12 -15.83 19.38
N VAL A 142 6.66 -16.11 20.61
CA VAL A 142 5.46 -15.51 21.20
C VAL A 142 5.57 -13.98 21.19
N SER A 143 6.73 -13.43 21.53
CA SER A 143 6.98 -11.98 21.48
C SER A 143 6.84 -11.40 20.05
N ARG A 144 7.32 -12.12 19.04
CA ARG A 144 7.16 -11.71 17.62
C ARG A 144 5.70 -11.80 17.16
N ILE A 145 5.00 -12.89 17.52
CA ILE A 145 3.58 -13.10 17.19
C ILE A 145 2.72 -12.02 17.84
N GLN A 146 2.98 -11.69 19.11
CA GLN A 146 2.26 -10.64 19.82
C GLN A 146 2.41 -9.27 19.14
N LYS A 147 3.65 -8.88 18.77
CA LYS A 147 3.89 -7.63 18.02
C LYS A 147 3.21 -7.62 16.66
N TRP A 148 3.24 -8.75 15.96
CA TRP A 148 2.52 -8.93 14.71
C TRP A 148 1.01 -8.74 14.90
N ARG A 149 0.41 -9.41 15.88
CA ARG A 149 -1.02 -9.31 16.20
C ARG A 149 -1.46 -7.88 16.48
N ASP A 150 -0.68 -7.13 17.27
CA ASP A 150 -0.98 -5.74 17.59
C ASP A 150 -0.94 -4.85 16.34
N SER A 151 0.01 -5.10 15.43
CA SER A 151 0.07 -4.44 14.11
C SER A 151 -1.12 -4.81 13.21
N VAL A 152 -1.48 -6.10 13.14
CA VAL A 152 -2.64 -6.58 12.37
C VAL A 152 -3.94 -5.97 12.88
N ASN A 153 -4.13 -5.88 14.20
CA ASN A 153 -5.33 -5.27 14.78
C ASN A 153 -5.46 -3.79 14.37
N ALA A 154 -4.36 -3.05 14.30
CA ALA A 154 -4.37 -1.68 13.78
C ALA A 154 -4.74 -1.65 12.28
N ASN A 155 -4.17 -2.55 11.48
CA ASN A 155 -4.48 -2.67 10.04
C ASN A 155 -5.94 -3.06 9.78
N LEU A 156 -6.48 -3.99 10.56
CA LEU A 156 -7.87 -4.43 10.45
C LEU A 156 -8.85 -3.29 10.78
N LYS A 157 -8.53 -2.42 11.74
CA LYS A 157 -9.32 -1.20 11.98
C LYS A 157 -9.33 -0.26 10.78
N SER A 158 -8.17 -0.03 10.15
CA SER A 158 -8.09 0.75 8.91
C SER A 158 -8.88 0.11 7.77
N LEU A 159 -8.81 -1.21 7.63
CA LEU A 159 -9.56 -1.97 6.63
C LEU A 159 -11.08 -1.93 6.89
N GLN A 160 -11.52 -2.04 8.14
CA GLN A 160 -12.92 -1.89 8.53
C GLN A 160 -13.44 -0.50 8.20
N LYS A 161 -12.67 0.54 8.53
CA LYS A 161 -12.98 1.94 8.16
C LYS A 161 -13.12 2.09 6.65
N ARG A 162 -12.17 1.55 5.87
CA ARG A 162 -12.28 1.53 4.40
C ARG A 162 -13.57 0.85 3.95
N SER A 163 -13.86 -0.35 4.44
CA SER A 163 -15.04 -1.11 4.03
C SER A 163 -16.33 -0.35 4.33
N ALA A 164 -16.40 0.32 5.49
CA ALA A 164 -17.52 1.19 5.84
C ALA A 164 -17.66 2.39 4.88
N LEU A 165 -16.54 3.06 4.54
CA LEU A 165 -16.55 4.18 3.58
C LEU A 165 -16.93 3.72 2.17
N ALA A 166 -16.42 2.58 1.72
CA ALA A 166 -16.74 2.01 0.43
C ALA A 166 -18.24 1.63 0.33
N PHE A 167 -18.82 1.08 1.40
CA PHE A 167 -20.26 0.82 1.49
C PHE A 167 -21.09 2.11 1.35
N LEU A 168 -20.60 3.22 1.89
CA LEU A 168 -21.18 4.56 1.72
C LEU A 168 -20.87 5.20 0.36
N GLY A 169 -20.09 4.56 -0.50
CA GLY A 169 -19.63 5.14 -1.78
C GLY A 169 -18.73 6.37 -1.59
N LEU A 170 -18.06 6.46 -0.45
CA LEU A 170 -17.18 7.56 -0.06
C LEU A 170 -15.70 7.19 -0.26
N PRO A 171 -14.84 8.14 -0.65
CA PRO A 171 -13.41 7.89 -0.72
C PRO A 171 -12.76 7.77 0.68
N PRO A 172 -11.58 7.14 0.81
CA PRO A 172 -10.92 6.88 2.09
C PRO A 172 -10.57 8.12 2.93
N ASP A 173 -10.41 9.26 2.26
CA ASP A 173 -10.06 10.57 2.83
C ASP A 173 -11.30 11.42 3.19
N SER A 174 -12.50 10.83 3.17
CA SER A 174 -13.74 11.52 3.52
C SER A 174 -13.74 11.99 4.97
N SER A 175 -14.20 13.22 5.18
CA SER A 175 -14.35 13.78 6.52
C SER A 175 -15.57 13.20 7.23
N MET A 176 -15.64 13.35 8.56
CA MET A 176 -16.81 12.94 9.34
C MET A 176 -18.11 13.64 8.87
N ASN A 177 -17.99 14.87 8.35
CA ASN A 177 -19.13 15.58 7.78
C ASN A 177 -19.64 14.93 6.49
N ASP A 178 -18.75 14.43 5.64
CA ASP A 178 -19.10 13.72 4.42
C ASP A 178 -19.78 12.38 4.75
N ILE A 179 -19.28 11.67 5.75
CA ILE A 179 -19.88 10.43 6.29
C ILE A 179 -21.31 10.70 6.77
N ASN A 180 -21.49 11.73 7.61
CA ASN A 180 -22.81 12.11 8.12
C ASN A 180 -23.77 12.54 7.00
N ALA A 181 -23.29 13.27 5.99
CA ALA A 181 -24.09 13.68 4.85
C ALA A 181 -24.50 12.48 3.99
N MET A 182 -23.58 11.56 3.72
CA MET A 182 -23.90 10.36 2.93
C MET A 182 -24.80 9.40 3.69
N TYR A 183 -24.63 9.21 5.00
CA TYR A 183 -25.53 8.40 5.81
C TYR A 183 -26.97 8.94 5.75
N LYS A 184 -27.15 10.26 5.90
CA LYS A 184 -28.47 10.90 5.74
C LYS A 184 -29.05 10.69 4.35
N LYS A 185 -28.22 10.83 3.31
CA LYS A 185 -28.66 10.59 1.92
C LYS A 185 -29.02 9.12 1.67
N MET A 186 -28.23 8.18 2.19
CA MET A 186 -28.43 6.76 2.01
C MET A 186 -29.64 6.24 2.77
N ALA A 187 -29.91 6.79 3.97
CA ALA A 187 -31.14 6.51 4.71
C ALA A 187 -32.40 6.93 3.92
N LEU A 188 -32.30 7.97 3.07
CA LEU A 188 -33.37 8.39 2.16
C LEU A 188 -33.41 7.57 0.85
N GLU A 189 -32.25 7.09 0.37
CA GLU A 189 -32.11 6.38 -0.91
C GLU A 189 -32.25 4.85 -0.83
N LEU A 190 -32.05 4.22 0.33
CA LEU A 190 -32.23 2.77 0.56
C LEU A 190 -33.71 2.32 0.50
N HIS A 191 -34.56 3.11 -0.14
CA HIS A 191 -35.83 2.64 -0.65
C HIS A 191 -35.55 1.49 -1.64
N PRO A 192 -36.25 0.33 -1.55
CA PRO A 192 -35.91 -0.92 -2.23
C PRO A 192 -35.87 -0.91 -3.77
N ASP A 193 -36.04 0.25 -4.42
CA ASP A 193 -36.34 0.39 -5.84
C ASP A 193 -35.16 0.93 -6.69
N LYS A 194 -33.97 1.16 -6.10
CA LYS A 194 -32.80 1.71 -6.85
C LYS A 194 -31.49 0.98 -6.54
N GLY A 195 -31.17 -0.05 -7.31
CA GLY A 195 -29.87 -0.73 -7.28
C GLY A 195 -28.71 0.18 -7.71
N LYS A 196 -27.61 0.18 -6.97
CA LYS A 196 -26.43 1.03 -7.21
C LYS A 196 -25.29 0.27 -7.90
N HIS A 197 -24.65 0.94 -8.85
CA HIS A 197 -23.36 0.55 -9.43
C HIS A 197 -22.21 0.85 -8.44
N ILE A 198 -21.37 -0.15 -8.18
CA ILE A 198 -20.16 -0.02 -7.36
C ILE A 198 -19.09 0.69 -8.21
N LYS A 199 -18.57 1.82 -7.73
CA LYS A 199 -17.46 2.54 -8.39
C LYS A 199 -16.15 1.80 -8.15
N LYS A 200 -15.33 1.67 -9.18
CA LYS A 200 -13.95 1.14 -9.09
C LYS A 200 -13.11 2.01 -8.13
N SER A 201 -12.16 1.41 -7.44
CA SER A 201 -11.22 2.11 -6.55
C SER A 201 -10.40 3.15 -7.33
N ASN A 202 -10.11 4.28 -6.67
CA ASN A 202 -9.32 5.36 -7.27
C ASN A 202 -7.82 5.05 -7.13
N ALA A 203 -7.17 4.57 -8.18
CA ALA A 203 -5.74 4.26 -8.18
C ALA A 203 -4.82 5.51 -8.14
N GLN A 204 -5.36 6.70 -8.38
CA GLN A 204 -4.57 7.92 -8.62
C GLN A 204 -3.64 8.32 -7.46
N PRO A 205 -4.00 8.18 -6.16
CA PRO A 205 -3.10 8.53 -5.07
C PRO A 205 -1.80 7.71 -5.07
N ALA A 206 -1.89 6.39 -5.26
CA ALA A 206 -0.71 5.52 -5.36
C ALA A 206 0.16 5.89 -6.58
N LEU A 207 -0.46 6.14 -7.73
CA LEU A 207 0.25 6.55 -8.95
C LEU A 207 0.91 7.92 -8.82
N ASN A 208 0.30 8.87 -8.11
CA ASN A 208 0.90 10.19 -7.88
C ASN A 208 2.17 10.08 -7.03
N ILE A 209 2.16 9.23 -6.00
CA ILE A 209 3.33 8.96 -5.16
C ILE A 209 4.44 8.31 -5.99
N LEU A 210 4.10 7.33 -6.83
CA LEU A 210 5.04 6.73 -7.77
C LEU A 210 5.69 7.78 -8.69
N ARG A 211 4.88 8.62 -9.35
CA ARG A 211 5.37 9.66 -10.27
C ARG A 211 6.31 10.63 -9.55
N LEU A 212 5.93 11.13 -8.38
CA LEU A 212 6.77 12.01 -7.57
C LEU A 212 8.09 11.36 -7.18
N PHE A 213 8.06 10.10 -6.74
CA PHE A 213 9.25 9.33 -6.40
C PHE A 213 10.18 9.18 -7.62
N VAL A 214 9.64 8.73 -8.77
CA VAL A 214 10.40 8.54 -10.01
C VAL A 214 11.01 9.85 -10.49
N ASP A 215 10.22 10.93 -10.55
CA ASP A 215 10.69 12.24 -11.02
C ASP A 215 11.79 12.80 -10.12
N ARG A 216 11.63 12.74 -8.79
CA ARG A 216 12.66 13.17 -7.82
C ARG A 216 13.93 12.34 -7.97
N PHE A 217 13.81 11.02 -8.05
CA PHE A 217 14.97 10.13 -8.18
C PHE A 217 15.72 10.41 -9.48
N VAL A 218 15.02 10.52 -10.60
CA VAL A 218 15.63 10.78 -11.90
C VAL A 218 16.33 12.14 -11.94
N ALA A 219 15.71 13.18 -11.37
CA ALA A 219 16.28 14.53 -11.32
C ALA A 219 17.58 14.58 -10.49
N ASN A 220 17.62 13.87 -9.37
CA ASN A 220 18.73 13.92 -8.41
C ASN A 220 19.85 12.92 -8.73
N GLU A 221 19.48 11.69 -9.10
CA GLU A 221 20.39 10.56 -9.17
C GLU A 221 20.80 10.21 -10.61
N ILE A 222 19.85 10.23 -11.56
CA ILE A 222 20.13 9.81 -12.95
C ILE A 222 20.73 10.96 -13.76
N LYS A 223 20.31 12.20 -13.52
CA LYS A 223 20.87 13.38 -14.22
C LYS A 223 22.37 13.56 -13.95
N THR A 224 22.86 13.11 -12.80
CA THR A 224 24.27 13.20 -12.40
C THR A 224 25.11 12.01 -12.89
N LEU A 225 24.49 11.01 -13.51
CA LEU A 225 25.17 9.84 -14.07
C LEU A 225 25.96 10.22 -15.34
N ARG A 226 27.23 9.79 -15.39
CA ARG A 226 28.09 9.95 -16.57
C ARG A 226 27.59 9.07 -17.70
N HIS A 227 27.80 9.50 -18.94
CA HIS A 227 27.52 8.67 -20.11
C HIS A 227 28.41 7.42 -20.10
N ASP A 228 27.82 6.29 -20.48
CA ASP A 228 28.48 4.97 -20.56
C ASP A 228 28.97 4.39 -19.22
N ASP A 229 28.57 4.97 -18.09
CA ASP A 229 28.91 4.48 -16.75
C ASP A 229 27.97 3.36 -16.30
N THR A 230 28.24 2.15 -16.80
CA THR A 230 27.46 0.94 -16.48
C THR A 230 27.42 0.65 -14.98
N ARG A 231 28.55 0.81 -14.28
CA ARG A 231 28.64 0.51 -12.84
C ARG A 231 27.87 1.53 -12.02
N GLY A 232 27.98 2.82 -12.37
CA GLY A 232 27.17 3.88 -11.77
C GLY A 232 25.68 3.64 -11.99
N ALA A 233 25.28 3.27 -13.21
CA ALA A 233 23.90 2.96 -13.55
C ALA A 233 23.34 1.81 -12.70
N GLU A 234 24.11 0.73 -12.53
CA GLU A 234 23.72 -0.39 -11.66
C GLU A 234 23.56 0.04 -10.20
N ALA A 235 24.48 0.84 -9.68
CA ALA A 235 24.39 1.35 -8.31
C ALA A 235 23.14 2.23 -8.12
N LYS A 236 22.80 3.08 -9.11
CA LYS A 236 21.56 3.88 -9.08
C LYS A 236 20.31 3.01 -9.18
N LEU A 237 20.31 1.96 -10.02
CA LEU A 237 19.19 1.01 -10.10
C LEU A 237 18.95 0.32 -8.75
N ARG A 238 20.01 -0.20 -8.11
CA ARG A 238 19.90 -0.81 -6.78
C ARG A 238 19.37 0.18 -5.75
N LYS A 239 19.86 1.43 -5.76
CA LYS A 239 19.38 2.49 -4.86
C LYS A 239 17.90 2.81 -5.11
N PHE A 240 17.47 2.89 -6.37
CA PHE A 240 16.08 3.10 -6.75
C PHE A 240 15.17 2.01 -6.19
N LEU A 241 15.55 0.74 -6.40
CA LEU A 241 14.79 -0.40 -5.90
C LEU A 241 14.78 -0.44 -4.37
N LYS A 242 15.92 -0.15 -3.72
CA LYS A 242 16.01 -0.10 -2.25
C LYS A 242 15.07 0.93 -1.64
N GLN A 243 14.96 2.11 -2.25
CA GLN A 243 14.12 3.19 -1.75
C GLN A 243 12.65 3.05 -2.15
N GLY A 244 12.39 2.45 -3.31
CA GLY A 244 11.07 2.44 -3.94
C GLY A 244 10.31 1.11 -3.88
N ALA A 245 10.88 0.02 -3.36
CA ALA A 245 10.26 -1.31 -3.44
C ALA A 245 8.80 -1.35 -2.96
N GLU A 246 8.46 -0.72 -1.82
CA GLU A 246 7.07 -0.68 -1.37
C GLU A 246 6.22 0.16 -2.32
N ILE A 247 6.67 1.36 -2.70
CA ILE A 247 5.94 2.26 -3.60
C ILE A 247 5.61 1.58 -4.94
N LEU A 248 6.59 0.88 -5.52
CA LEU A 248 6.44 0.13 -6.76
C LEU A 248 5.38 -0.97 -6.61
N SER A 249 5.46 -1.74 -5.52
CA SER A 249 4.53 -2.85 -5.25
C SER A 249 3.11 -2.31 -5.03
N VAL A 250 2.94 -1.27 -4.21
CA VAL A 250 1.65 -0.60 -3.96
C VAL A 250 1.03 -0.08 -5.26
N ALA A 251 1.82 0.63 -6.07
CA ALA A 251 1.34 1.19 -7.32
C ALA A 251 0.96 0.11 -8.33
N ALA A 252 1.70 -1.01 -8.38
CA ALA A 252 1.40 -2.15 -9.23
C ALA A 252 0.04 -2.79 -8.89
N LEU A 253 -0.31 -2.89 -7.60
CA LEU A 253 -1.61 -3.40 -7.15
C LEU A 253 -2.76 -2.44 -7.47
N ALA A 254 -2.49 -1.13 -7.45
CA ALA A 254 -3.50 -0.12 -7.76
C ALA A 254 -3.78 -0.03 -9.27
N ASP A 255 -2.73 0.02 -10.08
CA ASP A 255 -2.82 0.00 -11.55
C ASP A 255 -1.47 -0.43 -12.15
N VAL A 256 -1.40 -1.70 -12.55
CA VAL A 256 -0.18 -2.29 -13.13
C VAL A 256 0.22 -1.60 -14.43
N GLN A 257 -0.72 -1.23 -15.29
CA GLN A 257 -0.41 -0.68 -16.61
C GLN A 257 0.15 0.75 -16.49
N ALA A 258 -0.48 1.58 -15.66
CA ALA A 258 0.02 2.93 -15.39
C ALA A 258 1.39 2.91 -14.70
N THR A 259 1.61 1.94 -13.81
CA THR A 259 2.90 1.73 -13.13
C THR A 259 3.99 1.35 -14.13
N LEU A 260 3.75 0.34 -14.97
CA LEU A 260 4.69 -0.10 -16.01
C LEU A 260 5.03 1.03 -16.98
N SER A 261 4.02 1.77 -17.44
CA SER A 261 4.22 2.93 -18.33
C SER A 261 5.09 4.01 -17.68
N THR A 262 4.80 4.34 -16.42
CA THR A 262 5.58 5.33 -15.65
C THR A 262 7.04 4.91 -15.54
N LEU A 263 7.31 3.65 -15.20
CA LEU A 263 8.68 3.14 -15.07
C LEU A 263 9.40 3.07 -16.41
N ALA A 264 8.74 2.56 -17.45
CA ALA A 264 9.32 2.43 -18.78
C ALA A 264 9.76 3.80 -19.33
N MET A 265 8.86 4.78 -19.28
CA MET A 265 9.05 6.09 -19.91
C MET A 265 9.90 7.05 -19.08
N HIS A 266 9.67 7.11 -17.76
CA HIS A 266 10.28 8.15 -16.92
C HIS A 266 11.58 7.68 -16.27
N PHE A 267 11.74 6.38 -16.00
CA PHE A 267 12.93 5.84 -15.35
C PHE A 267 13.81 5.02 -16.31
N ASN A 268 13.32 3.88 -16.81
CA ASN A 268 14.10 2.92 -17.57
C ASN A 268 14.72 3.53 -18.82
N TYR A 269 13.94 4.23 -19.64
CA TYR A 269 14.44 4.88 -20.86
C TYR A 269 15.63 5.81 -20.56
N ARG A 270 15.55 6.62 -19.51
CA ARG A 270 16.60 7.57 -19.15
C ARG A 270 17.85 6.89 -18.59
N LEU A 271 17.68 5.87 -17.75
CA LEU A 271 18.79 5.10 -17.20
C LEU A 271 19.54 4.32 -18.32
N ILE A 272 18.80 3.67 -19.22
CA ILE A 272 19.35 2.93 -20.36
C ILE A 272 20.09 3.88 -21.31
N ALA A 273 19.44 4.99 -21.71
CA ALA A 273 20.05 5.96 -22.62
C ALA A 273 21.33 6.60 -22.06
N ARG A 274 21.43 6.76 -20.74
CA ARG A 274 22.65 7.26 -20.08
C ARG A 274 23.73 6.20 -19.96
N SER A 275 23.37 4.97 -19.64
CA SER A 275 24.33 3.89 -19.41
C SER A 275 24.88 3.26 -20.69
N GLY A 276 24.12 3.27 -21.80
CA GLY A 276 24.50 2.60 -23.04
C GLY A 276 24.61 1.07 -22.93
N SER A 277 24.30 0.50 -21.76
CA SER A 277 24.64 -0.88 -21.42
C SER A 277 23.49 -1.85 -21.72
N PRO A 278 23.73 -2.95 -22.45
CA PRO A 278 22.73 -3.98 -22.67
C PRO A 278 22.34 -4.70 -21.37
N ASP A 279 23.26 -4.80 -20.40
CA ASP A 279 22.98 -5.44 -19.11
C ASP A 279 21.99 -4.62 -18.28
N ILE A 280 22.14 -3.29 -18.28
CA ILE A 280 21.19 -2.39 -17.62
C ILE A 280 19.82 -2.46 -18.30
N LYS A 281 19.78 -2.53 -19.63
CA LYS A 281 18.53 -2.74 -20.37
C LYS A 281 17.84 -4.04 -19.95
N ASN A 282 18.57 -5.15 -19.82
CA ASN A 282 18.02 -6.43 -19.38
C ASN A 282 17.51 -6.37 -17.93
N LYS A 283 18.23 -5.71 -17.02
CA LYS A 283 17.77 -5.50 -15.63
C LYS A 283 16.52 -4.62 -15.56
N CYS A 284 16.43 -3.58 -16.38
CA CYS A 284 15.23 -2.76 -16.52
C CYS A 284 14.03 -3.54 -17.09
N ALA A 285 14.27 -4.48 -18.00
CA ALA A 285 13.22 -5.38 -18.50
C ALA A 285 12.73 -6.31 -17.39
N ALA A 286 13.65 -6.94 -16.64
CA ALA A 286 13.32 -7.78 -15.50
C ALA A 286 12.55 -7.02 -14.41
N LEU A 287 12.83 -5.72 -14.21
CA LEU A 287 12.06 -4.85 -13.33
C LEU A 287 10.60 -4.71 -13.78
N LEU A 288 10.35 -4.49 -15.07
CA LEU A 288 8.98 -4.37 -15.59
C LEU A 288 8.24 -5.70 -15.49
N GLU A 289 8.90 -6.82 -15.80
CA GLU A 289 8.33 -8.15 -15.62
C GLU A 289 7.95 -8.41 -14.15
N ALA A 290 8.88 -8.15 -13.22
CA ALA A 290 8.63 -8.30 -11.79
C ALA A 290 7.44 -7.47 -11.30
N VAL A 291 7.32 -6.21 -11.73
CA VAL A 291 6.18 -5.33 -11.41
C VAL A 291 4.87 -5.87 -11.99
N GLY A 292 4.90 -6.41 -13.21
CA GLY A 292 3.73 -6.97 -13.89
C GLY A 292 3.14 -8.19 -13.17
N GLU A 293 3.98 -8.98 -12.51
CA GLU A 293 3.56 -10.24 -11.88
C GLU A 293 3.17 -10.12 -10.40
N VAL A 294 3.52 -9.01 -9.71
CA VAL A 294 3.22 -8.85 -8.27
C VAL A 294 1.76 -9.11 -7.92
N PRO A 295 0.75 -8.51 -8.62
CA PRO A 295 -0.64 -8.67 -8.22
C PRO A 295 -1.08 -10.14 -8.30
N GLN A 296 -0.68 -10.84 -9.36
CA GLN A 296 -1.03 -12.24 -9.58
C GLN A 296 -0.42 -13.15 -8.52
N LEU A 297 0.86 -12.97 -8.17
CA LEU A 297 1.53 -13.79 -7.16
C LEU A 297 0.96 -13.58 -5.77
N ALA A 298 0.65 -12.32 -5.42
CA ALA A 298 0.02 -12.01 -4.15
C ALA A 298 -1.39 -12.60 -4.05
N GLU A 299 -2.19 -12.50 -5.13
CA GLU A 299 -3.54 -13.07 -5.18
C GLU A 299 -3.52 -14.60 -5.09
N GLN A 300 -2.63 -15.26 -5.84
CA GLN A 300 -2.44 -16.71 -5.78
C GLN A 300 -2.08 -17.18 -4.38
N PHE A 301 -1.20 -16.46 -3.68
CA PHE A 301 -0.83 -16.80 -2.31
C PHE A 301 -2.02 -16.67 -1.35
N VAL A 302 -2.80 -15.59 -1.45
CA VAL A 302 -4.00 -15.40 -0.62
C VAL A 302 -5.02 -16.51 -0.88
N GLN A 303 -5.28 -16.86 -2.14
CA GLN A 303 -6.20 -17.94 -2.51
C GLN A 303 -5.73 -19.30 -1.98
N GLN A 304 -4.42 -19.59 -2.05
CA GLN A 304 -3.85 -20.82 -1.50
C GLN A 304 -4.05 -20.88 0.02
N MET A 305 -3.74 -19.79 0.73
CA MET A 305 -3.94 -19.71 2.19
C MET A 305 -5.41 -19.87 2.59
N GLU A 306 -6.34 -19.29 1.83
CA GLU A 306 -7.78 -19.47 2.04
C GLU A 306 -8.21 -20.93 1.85
N ALA A 307 -7.67 -21.62 0.85
CA ALA A 307 -7.91 -23.04 0.62
C ALA A 307 -7.35 -23.90 1.77
N ASP A 308 -6.13 -23.62 2.22
CA ASP A 308 -5.49 -24.33 3.33
C ASP A 308 -6.29 -24.17 4.63
N LEU A 309 -6.82 -22.97 4.90
CA LEU A 309 -7.71 -22.71 6.04
C LEU A 309 -9.05 -23.44 5.94
N ALA A 310 -9.62 -23.53 4.73
CA ALA A 310 -10.84 -24.29 4.50
C ALA A 310 -10.62 -25.79 4.76
N ASP A 311 -9.50 -26.33 4.25
CA ASP A 311 -9.11 -27.72 4.44
C ASP A 311 -8.79 -28.04 5.91
N GLN A 312 -8.15 -27.12 6.64
CA GLN A 312 -7.92 -27.25 8.08
C GLN A 312 -9.24 -27.36 8.86
N LYS A 313 -10.20 -26.46 8.60
CA LYS A 313 -11.52 -26.51 9.24
C LYS A 313 -12.25 -27.83 8.95
N ASP A 314 -12.12 -28.34 7.73
CA ASP A 314 -12.71 -29.61 7.33
C ASP A 314 -12.02 -30.81 7.99
N ARG A 315 -10.68 -30.79 8.13
CA ARG A 315 -9.91 -31.79 8.90
C ARG A 315 -10.34 -31.79 10.37
N ASP A 316 -10.47 -30.63 10.98
CA ASP A 316 -10.90 -30.49 12.38
C ASP A 316 -12.34 -30.97 12.59
N ARG A 317 -13.25 -30.65 11.66
CA ARG A 317 -14.62 -31.17 11.68
C ARG A 317 -14.63 -32.69 11.64
N ARG A 318 -13.92 -33.30 10.69
CA ARG A 318 -13.82 -34.77 10.56
C ARG A 318 -13.18 -35.41 11.79
N ARG A 319 -12.20 -34.77 12.41
CA ARG A 319 -11.56 -35.25 13.64
C ARG A 319 -12.55 -35.23 14.81
N LYS A 320 -13.28 -34.13 14.99
CA LYS A 320 -14.34 -34.01 16.02
C LYS A 320 -15.45 -35.04 15.83
N GLU A 321 -15.88 -35.26 14.58
CA GLU A 321 -16.87 -36.29 14.24
C GLU A 321 -16.35 -37.70 14.54
N ARG A 322 -15.08 -37.99 14.24
CA ARG A 322 -14.45 -39.29 14.55
C ARG A 322 -14.37 -39.52 16.05
N MET A 323 -13.92 -38.54 16.82
CA MET A 323 -13.87 -38.63 18.29
C MET A 323 -15.27 -38.81 18.88
N ALA A 324 -16.27 -38.08 18.38
CA ALA A 324 -17.65 -38.25 18.81
C ALA A 324 -18.22 -39.63 18.44
N ALA A 325 -17.86 -40.17 17.28
CA ALA A 325 -18.28 -41.51 16.85
C ALA A 325 -17.63 -42.61 17.72
N GLU A 326 -16.33 -42.49 17.99
CA GLU A 326 -15.61 -43.43 18.87
C GLU A 326 -16.18 -43.40 20.29
N GLN A 327 -16.49 -42.21 20.82
CA GLN A 327 -17.13 -42.07 22.12
C GLN A 327 -18.51 -42.75 22.16
N ARG A 328 -19.35 -42.53 21.13
CA ARG A 328 -20.66 -43.22 21.02
C ARG A 328 -20.50 -44.74 20.91
N GLU A 329 -19.46 -45.22 20.23
CA GLU A 329 -19.19 -46.66 20.13
C GLU A 329 -18.76 -47.25 21.48
N ARG A 330 -17.93 -46.55 22.25
CA ARG A 330 -17.56 -46.94 23.63
C ARG A 330 -18.77 -46.99 24.55
N GLU A 331 -19.61 -45.96 24.50
CA GLU A 331 -20.87 -45.90 25.25
C GLU A 331 -21.81 -47.05 24.86
N ALA A 332 -21.91 -47.39 23.57
CA ALA A 332 -22.70 -48.51 23.09
C ALA A 332 -22.17 -49.88 23.55
N ARG A 333 -20.85 -50.00 23.79
CA ARG A 333 -20.23 -51.19 24.40
C ARG A 333 -20.41 -51.27 25.92
N GLY A 334 -21.05 -50.27 26.54
CA GLY A 334 -21.21 -50.17 27.98
C GLY A 334 -19.92 -49.76 28.71
N ASP A 335 -18.91 -49.31 27.95
CA ASP A 335 -17.66 -48.80 28.51
C ASP A 335 -17.80 -47.30 28.79
N PHE A 336 -18.32 -47.00 29.98
CA PHE A 336 -18.39 -45.64 30.52
C PHE A 336 -17.11 -45.21 31.24
N SER A 337 -16.02 -45.99 31.15
CA SER A 337 -14.74 -45.63 31.76
C SER A 337 -13.95 -44.59 30.97
N GLY A 338 -14.43 -44.24 29.76
CA GLY A 338 -13.86 -43.16 28.95
C GLY A 338 -14.00 -41.83 29.67
N ASP A 339 -12.86 -41.32 30.14
CA ASP A 339 -12.52 -40.00 30.68
C ASP A 339 -13.56 -38.89 30.42
N ALA A 340 -14.73 -39.01 31.03
CA ALA A 340 -15.79 -38.02 31.00
C ALA A 340 -15.42 -36.89 31.96
N GLY A 341 -14.30 -36.24 31.67
CA GLY A 341 -13.62 -35.32 32.56
C GLY A 341 -13.19 -35.99 33.84
N SER A 342 -11.93 -36.43 33.91
CA SER A 342 -11.19 -36.35 35.17
C SER A 342 -11.64 -35.08 35.91
N LYS A 343 -11.96 -35.21 37.20
CA LYS A 343 -12.44 -34.09 38.03
C LYS A 343 -11.48 -32.89 38.00
N ASP A 344 -10.24 -33.11 37.58
CA ASP A 344 -9.20 -32.10 37.36
C ASP A 344 -9.57 -31.15 36.21
N THR A 345 -10.02 -31.65 35.06
CA THR A 345 -10.41 -30.81 33.90
C THR A 345 -11.67 -29.97 34.17
N LYS A 346 -12.56 -30.46 35.05
CA LYS A 346 -13.77 -29.73 35.47
C LYS A 346 -13.50 -28.66 36.53
N GLN A 347 -12.35 -28.72 37.22
CA GLN A 347 -11.88 -27.64 38.10
C GLN A 347 -11.14 -26.55 37.31
N GLU A 348 -10.35 -26.91 36.30
CA GLU A 348 -9.68 -25.94 35.41
C GLU A 348 -10.67 -25.11 34.59
N ALA A 349 -11.67 -25.74 33.95
CA ALA A 349 -12.70 -25.01 33.21
C ALA A 349 -13.60 -24.11 34.11
N LYS A 350 -13.71 -24.42 35.42
CA LYS A 350 -14.40 -23.56 36.40
C LYS A 350 -13.50 -22.47 36.99
N GLN A 351 -12.18 -22.62 36.91
CA GLN A 351 -11.22 -21.58 37.28
C GLN A 351 -11.02 -20.57 36.15
N GLU A 352 -10.97 -21.01 34.88
CA GLU A 352 -10.94 -20.11 33.72
C GLU A 352 -12.24 -19.28 33.61
N ALA A 353 -13.41 -19.86 33.86
CA ALA A 353 -14.67 -19.11 33.87
C ALA A 353 -14.85 -18.20 35.11
N LYS A 354 -13.97 -18.27 36.12
CA LYS A 354 -13.96 -17.38 37.30
C LYS A 354 -12.81 -16.37 37.31
N GLN A 355 -11.87 -16.46 36.39
CA GLN A 355 -10.83 -15.47 36.13
C GLN A 355 -11.19 -14.60 34.92
N GLU A 356 -12.44 -14.10 34.86
CA GLU A 356 -12.64 -12.79 34.26
C GLU A 356 -12.07 -11.72 35.22
N PRO A 357 -11.29 -10.73 34.74
CA PRO A 357 -10.52 -9.84 35.59
C PRO A 357 -11.44 -8.87 36.34
N LYS A 358 -11.55 -9.05 37.67
CA LYS A 358 -12.12 -8.05 38.59
C LYS A 358 -11.13 -6.93 38.97
N ASP A 359 -9.90 -6.96 38.48
CA ASP A 359 -8.82 -6.02 38.88
C ASP A 359 -8.75 -4.71 38.07
N GLN A 360 -9.88 -4.18 37.59
CA GLN A 360 -9.93 -2.84 36.99
C GLN A 360 -10.98 -1.89 37.61
N LYS A 361 -11.42 -2.13 38.85
CA LYS A 361 -12.43 -1.25 39.48
C LYS A 361 -11.94 -0.29 40.58
N ASP A 362 -10.71 -0.41 41.09
CA ASP A 362 -10.29 0.38 42.28
C ASP A 362 -9.03 1.27 42.12
N GLN A 363 -8.56 1.57 40.91
CA GLN A 363 -7.55 2.63 40.70
C GLN A 363 -8.09 3.79 39.88
N LYS A 364 -9.02 4.56 40.47
CA LYS A 364 -9.31 5.92 40.02
C LYS A 364 -9.67 6.82 41.20
N LYS A 365 -8.69 7.12 42.04
CA LYS A 365 -8.69 8.30 42.91
C LYS A 365 -7.35 9.01 42.80
N GLU A 366 -7.48 10.32 42.61
CA GLU A 366 -6.45 11.37 42.79
C GLU A 366 -5.40 11.53 41.68
N ALA A 367 -5.76 12.36 40.68
CA ALA A 367 -4.86 13.34 40.10
C ALA A 367 -5.69 14.55 39.64
N ASN A 368 -5.95 15.46 40.56
CA ASN A 368 -6.50 16.78 40.27
C ASN A 368 -5.32 17.67 39.84
N GLY A 369 -5.04 17.69 38.53
CA GLY A 369 -4.01 18.52 37.91
C GLY A 369 -4.62 19.30 36.77
N GLY A 370 -4.83 20.61 36.97
CA GLY A 370 -5.35 21.51 35.96
C GLY A 370 -4.45 21.58 34.73
N TYR A 371 -5.06 21.58 33.54
CA TYR A 371 -4.36 21.90 32.29
C TYR A 371 -4.66 23.35 31.87
N PRO A 372 -3.65 24.07 31.35
CA PRO A 372 -3.81 25.43 30.88
C PRO A 372 -4.49 25.46 29.51
N GLU A 373 -5.26 26.53 29.34
CA GLU A 373 -5.91 27.01 28.13
C GLU A 373 -4.93 27.03 26.93
N THR A 374 -5.16 26.16 25.94
CA THR A 374 -4.36 26.08 24.72
C THR A 374 -5.05 26.85 23.60
N LYS A 375 -4.36 27.89 23.11
CA LYS A 375 -4.71 28.69 21.94
C LYS A 375 -4.79 27.84 20.67
N ALA A 376 -5.72 28.23 19.78
CA ALA A 376 -5.95 27.64 18.47
C ALA A 376 -4.66 27.53 17.64
N PRO A 377 -4.41 26.39 16.95
CA PRO A 377 -3.24 26.23 16.12
C PRO A 377 -3.40 27.01 14.81
N GLU A 378 -2.37 27.80 14.53
CA GLU A 378 -2.09 28.49 13.28
C GLU A 378 -1.86 27.46 12.15
N ALA A 379 -2.32 27.77 10.95
CA ALA A 379 -2.36 26.87 9.80
C ALA A 379 -0.97 26.31 9.44
N THR A 380 -0.70 25.07 9.85
CA THR A 380 0.51 24.34 9.51
C THR A 380 0.45 23.78 8.08
N LYS A 381 1.56 23.91 7.36
CA LYS A 381 1.76 23.37 6.01
C LYS A 381 1.50 21.86 6.00
N LYS A 382 0.79 21.36 4.98
CA LYS A 382 0.53 19.92 4.80
C LYS A 382 1.86 19.14 4.90
N PRO A 383 1.95 18.11 5.76
CA PRO A 383 3.16 17.29 5.88
C PRO A 383 3.50 16.64 4.54
N ASP A 384 4.77 16.63 4.16
CA ASP A 384 5.25 15.94 2.95
C ASP A 384 4.94 14.44 3.11
N PRO A 385 4.16 13.79 2.21
CA PRO A 385 3.85 12.35 2.30
C PRO A 385 5.10 11.46 2.23
N PHE A 386 6.27 12.05 1.94
CA PHE A 386 7.55 11.38 1.92
C PHE A 386 8.41 11.59 3.16
N ALA A 387 7.91 12.25 4.21
CA ALA A 387 8.71 12.55 5.40
C ALA A 387 9.29 11.29 6.08
N ASP A 388 8.59 10.16 5.98
CA ASP A 388 9.04 8.87 6.53
C ASP A 388 10.09 8.16 5.66
N PHE A 389 10.27 8.61 4.41
CA PHE A 389 11.30 8.10 3.52
C PHE A 389 12.56 8.95 3.69
N ASP A 390 13.54 8.45 4.44
CA ASP A 390 14.80 9.16 4.66
C ASP A 390 15.65 9.19 3.37
N PHE A 391 15.48 10.26 2.58
CA PHE A 391 16.27 10.51 1.38
C PHE A 391 17.63 11.17 1.68
N ALA A 392 17.90 11.57 2.93
CA ALA A 392 18.97 12.49 3.27
C ALA A 392 20.33 11.82 3.59
N GLU A 393 20.43 10.49 3.60
CA GLU A 393 21.72 9.81 3.78
C GLU A 393 22.57 9.78 2.50
N THR A 394 23.13 10.93 2.13
CA THR A 394 24.41 10.96 1.43
C THR A 394 25.37 11.80 2.26
N LYS A 395 26.01 11.16 3.26
CA LYS A 395 27.25 11.68 3.85
C LYS A 395 28.24 11.87 2.70
N LYS A 396 28.39 13.13 2.27
CA LYS A 396 29.38 13.58 1.32
C LYS A 396 30.75 13.08 1.81
N PRO A 397 31.48 12.21 1.07
CA PRO A 397 32.83 11.88 1.46
C PRO A 397 33.66 13.16 1.45
N GLN A 398 34.23 13.52 2.61
CA GLN A 398 35.20 14.60 2.71
C GLN A 398 36.38 14.25 1.80
N ALA A 399 36.58 15.08 0.78
CA ALA A 399 37.67 14.92 -0.17
C ALA A 399 39.00 15.13 0.55
N ALA A 400 39.80 14.05 0.65
CA ALA A 400 41.20 14.15 1.01
C ALA A 400 41.95 14.88 -0.13
N THR A 401 42.59 15.99 0.21
CA THR A 401 43.47 16.76 -0.65
C THR A 401 44.73 15.96 -1.01
N ALA A 402 44.92 15.64 -2.29
CA ALA A 402 46.17 15.11 -2.83
C ALA A 402 46.75 16.05 -3.90
N LYS A 403 48.07 16.25 -3.79
CA LYS A 403 48.94 17.19 -4.51
C LYS A 403 49.13 16.86 -6.00
N ALA A 404 49.04 17.93 -6.81
CA ALA A 404 49.84 18.36 -7.96
C ALA A 404 50.65 17.39 -8.87
N ALA A 405 50.29 17.48 -10.18
CA ALA A 405 51.11 17.59 -11.42
C ALA A 405 51.77 16.33 -12.05
N PRO A 406 52.16 16.32 -13.37
CA PRO A 406 52.07 17.37 -14.41
C PRO A 406 51.47 16.94 -15.79
N LYS A 407 51.47 17.92 -16.72
CA LYS A 407 50.92 18.03 -18.09
C LYS A 407 51.61 17.15 -19.16
N SER A 408 50.84 16.76 -20.18
CA SER A 408 51.25 16.65 -21.60
C SER A 408 49.99 16.89 -22.47
N GLU A 409 49.93 17.91 -23.33
CA GLU A 409 50.49 18.08 -24.68
C GLU A 409 49.62 17.50 -25.80
N ALA A 410 49.47 18.31 -26.86
CA ALA A 410 48.35 18.36 -27.78
C ALA A 410 48.54 17.50 -29.03
N VAL A 411 47.44 17.03 -29.64
CA VAL A 411 47.38 16.78 -31.10
C VAL A 411 46.03 17.24 -31.64
N VAL A 412 46.12 18.17 -32.59
CA VAL A 412 45.06 18.71 -33.45
C VAL A 412 44.90 17.79 -34.67
N ALA A 413 43.67 17.44 -35.04
CA ALA A 413 43.36 16.94 -36.38
C ALA A 413 42.01 17.50 -36.86
N LYS A 414 41.99 17.83 -38.15
CA LYS A 414 41.07 18.72 -38.86
C LYS A 414 39.74 18.08 -39.29
N LYS A 415 38.83 19.01 -39.60
CA LYS A 415 37.50 18.96 -40.25
C LYS A 415 37.51 18.51 -41.73
N GLU A 416 36.29 18.43 -42.26
CA GLU A 416 35.80 18.29 -43.66
C GLU A 416 35.48 16.84 -44.01
N ASP A 417 34.37 16.48 -44.67
CA ASP A 417 33.16 17.12 -45.18
C ASP A 417 32.20 15.94 -45.46
N ASP A 418 30.88 16.10 -45.29
CA ASP A 418 29.94 15.55 -46.28
C ASP A 418 28.51 16.02 -46.01
N ARG A 419 28.05 16.90 -46.89
CA ARG A 419 26.74 17.54 -46.90
C ARG A 419 26.20 17.36 -48.31
N GLY A 420 25.37 16.34 -48.52
CA GLY A 420 24.66 16.21 -49.79
C GLY A 420 23.91 14.89 -49.96
N ALA A 421 22.57 14.96 -49.85
CA ALA A 421 21.58 14.24 -50.66
C ALA A 421 20.31 13.95 -49.86
N ILE A 422 19.42 14.95 -49.74
CA ILE A 422 17.99 14.67 -49.52
C ILE A 422 17.31 14.94 -50.85
N GLN A 423 17.16 13.87 -51.64
CA GLN A 423 16.32 13.88 -52.83
C GLN A 423 14.86 14.03 -52.43
N ALA A 424 14.14 14.78 -53.27
CA ALA A 424 12.74 15.12 -53.13
C ALA A 424 11.87 13.87 -52.95
N ALA A 425 11.31 13.70 -51.75
CA ALA A 425 10.27 12.71 -51.50
C ALA A 425 8.96 13.18 -52.15
N VAL A 426 8.44 12.33 -53.04
CA VAL A 426 7.12 12.38 -53.63
C VAL A 426 6.08 12.63 -52.54
N LYS A 427 5.28 13.70 -52.67
CA LYS A 427 4.17 14.00 -51.76
C LYS A 427 3.16 12.86 -51.80
N GLN A 428 3.24 11.94 -50.84
CA GLN A 428 2.20 10.94 -50.62
C GLN A 428 0.90 11.66 -50.27
N LYS A 429 -0.15 11.41 -51.06
CA LYS A 429 -1.53 11.74 -50.67
C LYS A 429 -1.86 10.91 -49.43
N ARG A 430 -1.97 11.57 -48.28
CA ARG A 430 -2.39 10.97 -47.01
C ARG A 430 -3.89 10.64 -47.12
N THR A 431 -4.24 9.36 -47.05
CA THR A 431 -5.63 8.86 -47.19
C THR A 431 -6.13 8.10 -45.97
N SER A 432 -5.41 8.14 -44.84
CA SER A 432 -5.86 7.52 -43.59
C SER A 432 -5.35 8.26 -42.36
N TRP A 433 -6.21 8.30 -41.34
CA TRP A 433 -6.07 9.00 -40.07
C TRP A 433 -4.99 8.30 -39.23
N ASP A 434 -3.99 9.04 -38.73
CA ASP A 434 -2.78 8.44 -38.15
C ASP A 434 -2.47 8.89 -36.71
N ALA A 435 -1.82 7.95 -35.99
CA ALA A 435 -1.46 7.85 -34.59
C ALA A 435 -0.44 8.89 -34.08
N ALA A 436 0.04 9.80 -34.92
CA ALA A 436 1.02 10.84 -34.57
C ALA A 436 0.40 12.16 -34.07
N PHE A 437 -0.94 12.20 -33.88
CA PHE A 437 -1.69 13.39 -33.46
C PHE A 437 -1.52 14.61 -34.39
N ASP A 438 -1.42 14.36 -35.70
CA ASP A 438 -1.13 15.37 -36.72
C ASP A 438 -2.44 15.89 -37.36
N HIS A 439 -3.32 16.47 -36.54
CA HIS A 439 -4.65 16.92 -36.97
C HIS A 439 -4.59 18.33 -37.60
N PRO A 440 -5.25 18.60 -38.76
CA PRO A 440 -5.12 19.87 -39.50
C PRO A 440 -5.49 21.11 -38.68
N TYR A 441 -6.43 20.92 -37.75
CA TYR A 441 -6.88 21.97 -36.84
C TYR A 441 -6.10 22.03 -35.52
N ALA A 442 -5.30 21.01 -35.20
CA ALA A 442 -4.52 20.96 -33.97
C ALA A 442 -3.20 21.75 -34.10
N GLY A 443 -2.92 22.59 -33.12
CA GLY A 443 -1.67 23.29 -32.92
C GLY A 443 -0.78 22.50 -31.97
N ALA A 444 -0.55 23.05 -30.78
CA ALA A 444 0.19 22.39 -29.72
C ALA A 444 -0.73 21.53 -28.83
N LEU A 445 -0.18 20.45 -28.29
CA LEU A 445 -0.75 19.67 -27.20
C LEU A 445 -0.03 20.06 -25.90
N LYS A 446 -0.77 20.28 -24.81
CA LYS A 446 -0.13 20.51 -23.51
C LYS A 446 0.62 19.26 -23.05
N SER A 447 1.76 19.44 -22.39
CA SER A 447 2.60 18.35 -21.88
C SER A 447 1.92 17.46 -20.83
N ASN A 448 0.82 17.90 -20.24
CA ASN A 448 0.01 17.14 -19.30
C ASN A 448 -1.24 16.52 -19.95
N GLY A 449 -1.42 16.66 -21.26
CA GLY A 449 -2.58 16.14 -22.00
C GLY A 449 -3.91 16.83 -21.69
N THR A 450 -3.93 17.95 -20.94
CA THR A 450 -5.19 18.60 -20.52
C THR A 450 -5.71 19.66 -21.50
N GLY A 451 -5.07 19.81 -22.66
CA GLY A 451 -5.67 20.58 -23.73
C GLY A 451 -4.92 20.53 -25.04
N ILE A 452 -5.67 20.75 -26.11
CA ILE A 452 -5.20 20.84 -27.49
C ILE A 452 -5.51 22.24 -28.01
N TYR A 453 -4.53 22.92 -28.58
CA TYR A 453 -4.73 24.24 -29.16
C TYR A 453 -5.42 24.11 -30.53
N CYS A 454 -6.58 24.73 -30.70
CA CYS A 454 -7.29 24.80 -31.97
C CYS A 454 -6.78 25.99 -32.78
N ARG A 455 -6.08 25.75 -33.90
CA ARG A 455 -5.45 26.82 -34.71
C ARG A 455 -6.46 27.85 -35.24
N PRO A 456 -7.61 27.47 -35.84
CA PRO A 456 -8.56 28.46 -36.36
C PRO A 456 -9.28 29.24 -35.26
N CYS A 457 -9.64 28.57 -34.16
CA CYS A 457 -10.27 29.24 -33.02
C CYS A 457 -9.28 30.05 -32.17
N GLN A 458 -7.97 29.89 -32.40
CA GLN A 458 -6.88 30.46 -31.60
C GLN A 458 -7.02 30.26 -30.09
N ARG A 459 -7.62 29.14 -29.66
CA ARG A 459 -7.89 28.85 -28.24
C ARG A 459 -7.58 27.41 -27.86
N TRP A 460 -7.29 27.20 -26.58
CA TRP A 460 -7.13 25.88 -26.01
C TRP A 460 -8.47 25.20 -25.80
N ILE A 461 -8.61 23.98 -26.31
CA ILE A 461 -9.73 23.10 -26.04
C ILE A 461 -9.29 22.19 -24.90
N VAL A 462 -10.01 22.29 -23.78
CA VAL A 462 -9.69 21.51 -22.58
C VAL A 462 -10.03 20.05 -22.86
N THR A 463 -9.08 19.18 -22.55
CA THR A 463 -9.21 17.73 -22.66
C THR A 463 -8.90 17.07 -21.32
N TYR A 464 -9.32 15.83 -21.15
CA TYR A 464 -9.00 15.03 -19.97
C TYR A 464 -7.95 13.99 -20.36
N GLU A 465 -6.75 14.08 -19.81
CA GLU A 465 -5.71 13.04 -19.90
C GLU A 465 -5.47 12.49 -21.31
N TYR A 466 -5.17 13.37 -22.28
CA TYR A 466 -4.93 13.01 -23.68
C TYR A 466 -6.15 12.48 -24.45
N ASN A 467 -7.36 12.52 -23.88
CA ASN A 467 -8.58 12.21 -24.61
C ASN A 467 -8.81 13.26 -25.72
N THR A 468 -8.61 12.83 -26.96
CA THR A 468 -8.71 13.67 -28.17
C THR A 468 -10.15 13.83 -28.65
N GLU A 469 -11.11 13.04 -28.17
CA GLU A 469 -12.51 13.05 -28.62
C GLU A 469 -13.19 14.40 -28.36
N VAL A 470 -12.87 15.04 -27.23
CA VAL A 470 -13.39 16.38 -26.90
C VAL A 470 -12.94 17.42 -27.92
N PHE A 471 -11.69 17.30 -28.39
CA PHE A 471 -11.17 18.16 -29.45
C PHE A 471 -11.79 17.85 -30.81
N CYS A 472 -11.97 16.56 -31.14
CA CYS A 472 -12.65 16.15 -32.38
C CYS A 472 -14.10 16.68 -32.43
N THR A 473 -14.85 16.53 -31.34
CA THR A 473 -16.22 17.04 -31.23
C THR A 473 -16.27 18.57 -31.40
N HIS A 474 -15.28 19.28 -30.85
CA HIS A 474 -15.15 20.71 -31.06
C HIS A 474 -14.92 21.06 -32.53
N VAL A 475 -14.01 20.34 -33.21
CA VAL A 475 -13.72 20.55 -34.63
C VAL A 475 -14.95 20.29 -35.49
N GLU A 476 -15.65 19.18 -35.29
CA GLU A 476 -16.85 18.83 -36.06
C GLU A 476 -17.94 19.92 -35.94
N ARG A 477 -18.12 20.45 -34.72
CA ARG A 477 -19.15 21.44 -34.44
C ARG A 477 -18.79 22.85 -34.93
N VAL A 478 -17.52 23.24 -34.82
CA VAL A 478 -17.08 24.63 -35.07
C VAL A 478 -16.41 24.80 -36.44
N HIS A 479 -15.94 23.70 -37.05
CA HIS A 479 -15.25 23.67 -38.34
C HIS A 479 -15.87 22.61 -39.27
N PRO A 480 -17.13 22.77 -39.70
CA PRO A 480 -17.86 21.79 -40.50
C PRO A 480 -17.32 21.59 -41.93
N LYS A 481 -16.38 22.45 -42.37
CA LYS A 481 -15.67 22.31 -43.64
C LYS A 481 -14.19 22.13 -43.33
N PRO A 482 -13.46 21.23 -43.99
CA PRO A 482 -12.01 21.10 -43.82
C PRO A 482 -11.27 22.37 -44.31
N PRO A 483 -10.02 22.62 -43.88
CA PRO A 483 -9.26 23.77 -44.34
C PRO A 483 -9.03 23.70 -45.87
N PRO A 484 -8.91 24.83 -46.57
CA PRO A 484 -8.55 24.85 -47.99
C PRO A 484 -7.27 24.02 -48.25
N GLY A 485 -7.36 23.05 -49.16
CA GLY A 485 -6.26 22.14 -49.49
C GLY A 485 -6.29 20.78 -48.78
N TRP A 486 -7.26 20.55 -47.89
CA TRP A 486 -7.54 19.24 -47.31
C TRP A 486 -8.83 18.66 -47.93
N SER A 487 -8.70 17.57 -48.69
CA SER A 487 -9.84 16.77 -49.15
C SER A 487 -10.20 15.75 -48.08
N VAL A 488 -11.49 15.64 -47.78
CA VAL A 488 -12.06 14.56 -46.93
C VAL A 488 -11.80 13.21 -47.58
#